data_AF-A0A7X7TZZ6-F1
#
_entry.id   AF-A0A7X7TZZ6-F1
#
_cell.length_a   1.000
_cell.length_b   1.000
_cell.length_c   1.000
_cell.angle_alpha   90.00
_cell.angle_beta   90.00
_cell.angle_gamma   90.00
#
_symmetry.space_group_name_H-M   'P 1'
#
loop_
_entity.id
_entity.type
_entity.pdbx_description
1 polymer ?
#
loop_
_entity_poly.entity_id
_entity_poly.type
_entity_poly.pdbx_seq_one_letter_code
_entity_poly.pdbx_strand_id
1 'polypeptide(L)'
;MTLYGNGEKLCQEAREHYYDYLCRGAKAVPLAIARHIESCSVCQEEIRWLGDMLREAEVSPQVSSEPGQDKVLEALNQQFEHLGEQVRCSHVKPFLPDLAVPSPAVRIPTPITVHVEQCEECAKDVAALKGLNLPAGQLKRFGEFLRCDTVDDGQPQAWERGATALADFSFDALKVEDLDLICRSPRIREWLYEQRAQAAAALEAQPGRNGVLRCDEVSAADLFDFVLPFGLGAETLRKSIGRRDAVGTHVRRCRSCLERVQSLHRTIFEIADRADSSISTVYRCQDADALSRYPIEVCVVLDQPEPAAEVQDSLDAQSWQWKGLRILSIAKSRLLARRSVSAAAIVLLVVGLSLMVNSARGRTFEDLRRKVRQARNVYMECYTQDGEEASWKLWVSGDLDKFAQWDRTHREVIDLKRRTRTFIEANGNYTPSLPLSADMMDALRYNLDRRLDLFQDVPSTDELTKSWDSTAARRLTYEVTKKVRTARGMEQCVWRVFVDPDRELPVEAQSERWDGREFRRTVIKLTYPTKAEMERTFKELAQPLWLE
;
A
#
# COMPACT_ATOMS: atom_id res chain seq x y z
N MET A 1 -9.03 45.53 -41.49
CA MET A 1 -9.40 45.02 -40.16
C MET A 1 -10.58 44.07 -40.33
N THR A 2 -10.32 42.77 -40.33
CA THR A 2 -11.32 41.74 -40.58
C THR A 2 -12.16 41.51 -39.31
N LEU A 3 -13.48 41.72 -39.45
CA LEU A 3 -14.52 41.56 -38.41
C LEU A 3 -14.67 40.13 -37.85
N TYR A 4 -13.82 39.18 -38.26
CA TYR A 4 -13.95 37.75 -37.92
C TYR A 4 -13.05 37.28 -36.77
N GLY A 5 -12.12 38.09 -36.26
CA GLY A 5 -11.14 37.64 -35.24
C GLY A 5 -11.59 37.75 -33.78
N ASN A 6 -12.59 38.59 -33.45
CA ASN A 6 -13.01 38.79 -32.06
C ASN A 6 -14.07 37.79 -31.59
N GLY A 7 -14.80 37.15 -32.51
CA GLY A 7 -15.83 36.17 -32.17
C GLY A 7 -15.25 34.89 -31.56
N GLU A 8 -14.12 34.42 -32.09
CA GLU A 8 -13.49 33.17 -31.65
C GLU A 8 -12.92 33.26 -30.23
N LYS A 9 -12.31 34.40 -29.88
CA LYS A 9 -11.83 34.66 -28.51
C LYS A 9 -12.98 34.70 -27.50
N LEU A 10 -14.10 35.32 -27.87
CA LEU A 10 -15.29 35.38 -27.02
C LEU A 10 -15.99 34.02 -26.89
N CYS A 11 -15.97 33.18 -27.92
CA CYS A 11 -16.46 31.79 -27.81
C CYS A 11 -15.62 30.99 -26.82
N GLN A 12 -14.29 31.16 -26.86
CA GLN A 12 -13.37 30.47 -25.96
C GLN A 12 -13.56 30.93 -24.50
N GLU A 13 -13.69 32.24 -24.28
CA GLU A 13 -13.99 32.79 -22.95
C GLU A 13 -15.39 32.39 -22.46
N ALA A 14 -16.38 32.35 -23.36
CA ALA A 14 -17.75 31.95 -23.00
C ALA A 14 -17.84 30.50 -22.52
N ARG A 15 -17.00 29.59 -23.04
CA ARG A 15 -16.97 28.18 -22.64
C ARG A 15 -16.69 27.99 -21.16
N GLU A 16 -15.87 28.84 -20.55
CA GLU A 16 -15.57 28.81 -19.11
C GLU A 16 -16.81 29.14 -18.25
N HIS A 17 -17.82 29.76 -18.85
CA HIS A 17 -19.02 30.24 -18.17
C HIS A 17 -20.30 29.45 -18.50
N TYR A 18 -20.23 28.42 -19.34
CA TYR A 18 -21.42 27.68 -19.78
C TYR A 18 -22.16 27.00 -18.63
N TYR A 19 -21.44 26.43 -17.66
CA TYR A 19 -22.07 25.77 -16.51
C TYR A 19 -22.85 26.77 -15.65
N ASP A 20 -22.24 27.91 -15.31
CA ASP A 20 -22.92 28.96 -14.56
C ASP A 20 -24.13 29.52 -15.33
N TYR A 21 -24.00 29.70 -16.64
CA TYR A 21 -25.11 30.13 -17.49
C TYR A 21 -26.27 29.11 -17.50
N LEU A 22 -25.97 27.82 -17.59
CA LEU A 22 -26.97 26.75 -17.59
C LEU A 22 -27.67 26.57 -16.24
N CYS A 23 -26.90 26.55 -15.14
CA CYS A 23 -27.43 26.25 -13.81
C CYS A 23 -28.02 27.47 -13.10
N ARG A 24 -27.48 28.67 -13.35
CA ARG A 24 -27.83 29.90 -12.61
C ARG A 24 -28.37 31.02 -13.50
N GLY A 25 -28.42 30.79 -14.81
CA GLY A 25 -28.95 31.71 -15.81
C GLY A 25 -27.99 32.85 -16.18
N ALA A 26 -28.42 33.68 -17.14
CA ALA A 26 -27.62 34.76 -17.72
C ALA A 26 -27.08 35.81 -16.71
N LYS A 27 -27.69 35.92 -15.52
CA LYS A 27 -27.25 36.86 -14.48
C LYS A 27 -26.00 36.41 -13.74
N ALA A 28 -25.63 35.12 -13.82
CA ALA A 28 -24.49 34.57 -13.10
C ALA A 28 -23.16 34.72 -13.86
N VAL A 29 -23.19 35.20 -15.10
CA VAL A 29 -22.01 35.36 -15.96
C VAL A 29 -21.84 36.84 -16.34
N PRO A 30 -20.62 37.28 -16.71
CA PRO A 30 -20.40 38.64 -17.18
C PRO A 30 -21.34 39.01 -18.33
N LEU A 31 -21.89 40.22 -18.31
CA LEU A 31 -22.91 40.68 -19.28
C LEU A 31 -22.46 40.54 -20.74
N ALA A 32 -21.16 40.76 -21.01
CA ALA A 32 -20.59 40.60 -22.34
C ALA A 32 -20.64 39.13 -22.82
N ILE A 33 -20.37 38.18 -21.92
CA ILE A 33 -20.43 36.74 -22.19
C ILE A 33 -21.87 36.27 -22.36
N ALA A 34 -22.79 36.69 -21.48
CA ALA A 34 -24.22 36.38 -21.63
C ALA A 34 -24.75 36.84 -23.00
N ARG A 35 -24.47 38.09 -23.38
CA ARG A 35 -24.86 38.62 -24.69
C ARG A 35 -24.21 37.88 -25.85
N HIS A 36 -22.96 37.46 -25.70
CA HIS A 36 -22.30 36.66 -26.73
C HIS A 36 -22.95 35.28 -26.87
N ILE A 37 -23.20 34.56 -25.76
CA ILE A 37 -23.92 33.28 -25.77
C ILE A 37 -25.30 33.43 -26.41
N GLU A 38 -26.03 34.50 -26.13
CA GLU A 38 -27.36 34.77 -26.70
C GLU A 38 -27.34 35.13 -28.18
N SER A 39 -26.21 35.58 -28.74
CA SER A 39 -26.12 36.04 -30.14
C SER A 39 -25.25 35.16 -31.03
N CYS A 40 -24.42 34.29 -30.46
CA CYS A 40 -23.53 33.39 -31.18
C CYS A 40 -24.16 32.01 -31.35
N SER A 41 -24.42 31.61 -32.60
CA SER A 41 -25.05 30.32 -32.91
C SER A 41 -24.24 29.12 -32.40
N VAL A 42 -22.90 29.21 -32.41
CA VAL A 42 -22.02 28.14 -31.93
C VAL A 42 -22.19 27.93 -30.43
N CYS A 43 -22.14 29.01 -29.63
CA CYS A 43 -22.35 28.93 -28.19
C CYS A 43 -23.77 28.43 -27.85
N GLN A 44 -24.79 28.86 -28.59
CA GLN A 44 -26.16 28.37 -28.39
C GLN A 44 -26.30 26.87 -28.64
N GLU A 45 -25.66 26.33 -29.68
CA GLU A 45 -25.68 24.89 -29.95
C GLU A 45 -24.97 24.10 -28.85
N GLU A 46 -23.82 24.57 -28.37
CA GLU A 46 -23.09 23.93 -27.26
C GLU A 46 -23.89 23.97 -25.95
N ILE A 47 -24.48 25.12 -25.62
CA ILE A 47 -25.34 25.27 -24.43
C ILE A 47 -26.57 24.35 -24.52
N ARG A 48 -27.21 24.26 -25.68
CA ARG A 48 -28.35 23.36 -25.90
C ARG A 48 -27.94 21.90 -25.69
N TRP A 49 -26.84 21.48 -26.31
CA TRP A 49 -26.31 20.13 -26.18
C TRP A 49 -25.96 19.76 -24.72
N LEU A 50 -25.29 20.66 -24.00
CA LEU A 50 -25.00 20.49 -22.57
C LEU A 50 -26.26 20.42 -21.72
N GLY A 51 -27.25 21.29 -22.01
CA GLY A 51 -28.54 21.30 -21.31
C GLY A 51 -29.36 20.02 -21.53
N ASP A 52 -29.27 19.42 -22.72
CA ASP A 52 -29.91 18.13 -23.01
C ASP A 52 -29.26 16.99 -22.21
N MET A 53 -27.92 16.92 -22.16
CA MET A 53 -27.21 15.93 -21.33
C MET A 53 -27.52 16.06 -19.83
N LEU A 54 -27.60 17.30 -19.32
CA LEU A 54 -27.94 17.54 -17.91
C LEU A 54 -29.39 17.09 -17.61
N ARG A 55 -30.33 17.35 -18.53
CA ARG A 55 -31.71 16.89 -18.37
C ARG A 55 -31.83 15.37 -18.45
N GLU A 56 -31.09 14.71 -19.34
CA GLU A 56 -31.03 13.25 -19.37
C GLU A 56 -30.49 12.66 -18.06
N ALA A 57 -29.54 13.32 -17.41
CA ALA A 57 -29.06 12.95 -16.08
C ALA A 57 -30.10 13.19 -14.97
N GLU A 58 -30.91 14.26 -15.07
CA GLU A 58 -31.97 14.61 -14.10
C GLU A 58 -33.26 13.78 -14.24
N VAL A 59 -33.55 13.24 -15.43
CA VAL A 59 -34.74 12.39 -15.68
C VAL A 59 -34.55 10.97 -15.12
N SER A 60 -33.35 10.61 -14.65
CA SER A 60 -33.19 9.51 -13.71
C SER A 60 -33.99 9.85 -12.45
N PRO A 61 -34.98 9.02 -12.04
CA PRO A 61 -36.02 9.41 -11.10
C PRO A 61 -35.38 10.05 -9.86
N GLN A 62 -35.69 11.33 -9.66
CA GLN A 62 -35.24 12.14 -8.53
C GLN A 62 -35.61 11.43 -7.23
N VAL A 63 -34.69 10.61 -6.76
CA VAL A 63 -34.55 10.30 -5.35
C VAL A 63 -34.17 11.63 -4.73
N SER A 64 -35.11 12.21 -3.98
CA SER A 64 -34.91 13.33 -3.06
C SER A 64 -33.49 13.33 -2.52
N SER A 65 -32.84 14.49 -2.41
CA SER A 65 -31.51 14.69 -1.81
C SER A 65 -31.35 13.89 -0.52
N GLU A 66 -30.96 12.63 -0.69
CA GLU A 66 -30.88 11.62 0.34
C GLU A 66 -29.45 11.62 0.88
N PRO A 67 -29.24 11.18 2.12
CA PRO A 67 -27.92 10.96 2.74
C PRO A 67 -27.01 9.94 2.01
N GLY A 68 -27.28 9.63 0.74
CA GLY A 68 -26.50 8.80 -0.17
C GLY A 68 -25.49 9.57 -1.03
N GLN A 69 -25.71 10.87 -1.35
CA GLN A 69 -24.76 11.62 -2.19
C GLN A 69 -23.38 11.75 -1.54
N ASP A 70 -23.34 12.03 -0.24
CA ASP A 70 -22.08 12.09 0.52
C ASP A 70 -21.31 10.77 0.47
N LYS A 71 -22.02 9.63 0.46
CA LYS A 71 -21.39 8.31 0.41
C LYS A 71 -20.78 8.00 -0.96
N VAL A 72 -21.42 8.43 -2.04
CA VAL A 72 -20.88 8.27 -3.39
C VAL A 72 -19.64 9.15 -3.56
N LEU A 73 -19.68 10.39 -3.09
CA LEU A 73 -18.54 11.29 -3.14
C LEU A 73 -17.38 10.76 -2.29
N GLU A 74 -17.65 10.26 -1.09
CA GLU A 74 -16.64 9.66 -0.22
C GLU A 74 -16.01 8.42 -0.87
N ALA A 75 -16.80 7.54 -1.48
CA ALA A 75 -16.29 6.38 -2.20
C ALA A 75 -15.42 6.78 -3.40
N LEU A 76 -15.81 7.81 -4.15
CA LEU A 76 -15.00 8.35 -5.25
C LEU A 76 -13.70 8.98 -4.74
N ASN A 77 -13.77 9.76 -3.67
CA ASN A 77 -12.59 10.37 -3.04
C ASN A 77 -11.59 9.30 -2.62
N GLN A 78 -12.04 8.22 -1.98
CA GLN A 78 -11.19 7.08 -1.61
C GLN A 78 -10.53 6.43 -2.82
N GLN A 79 -11.24 6.27 -3.94
CA GLN A 79 -10.63 5.72 -5.17
C GLN A 79 -9.58 6.68 -5.77
N PHE A 80 -9.79 7.99 -5.66
CA PHE A 80 -8.85 9.01 -6.13
C PHE A 80 -7.69 9.30 -5.16
N GLU A 81 -7.71 8.78 -3.93
CA GLU A 81 -6.52 8.82 -3.05
C GLU A 81 -5.32 8.12 -3.71
N HIS A 82 -5.56 7.17 -4.61
CA HIS A 82 -4.54 6.47 -5.38
C HIS A 82 -4.08 7.19 -6.66
N LEU A 83 -4.45 8.46 -6.83
CA LEU A 83 -4.05 9.25 -8.00
C LEU A 83 -2.52 9.43 -8.03
N GLY A 84 -1.91 9.01 -9.14
CA GLY A 84 -0.45 9.05 -9.33
C GLY A 84 0.31 7.93 -8.61
N GLU A 85 -0.37 7.05 -7.88
CA GLU A 85 0.22 5.90 -7.20
C GLU A 85 0.20 4.65 -8.09
N GLN A 86 1.08 3.68 -7.78
CA GLN A 86 1.02 2.35 -8.39
C GLN A 86 -0.08 1.53 -7.72
N VAL A 87 -1.16 1.29 -8.46
CA VAL A 87 -2.31 0.52 -8.00
C VAL A 87 -2.10 -0.97 -8.33
N ARG A 88 -2.22 -1.82 -7.30
CA ARG A 88 -2.15 -3.29 -7.37
C ARG A 88 -3.50 -3.89 -6.94
N CYS A 89 -3.66 -5.21 -7.10
CA CYS A 89 -4.90 -5.90 -6.72
C CYS A 89 -5.27 -5.66 -5.25
N SER A 90 -4.29 -5.67 -4.35
CA SER A 90 -4.43 -5.43 -2.91
C SER A 90 -5.08 -4.07 -2.60
N HIS A 91 -4.73 -3.02 -3.33
CA HIS A 91 -5.36 -1.70 -3.20
C HIS A 91 -6.80 -1.71 -3.72
N VAL A 92 -7.09 -2.52 -4.74
CA VAL A 92 -8.40 -2.58 -5.43
C VAL A 92 -9.41 -3.45 -4.70
N LYS A 93 -8.97 -4.53 -4.05
CA LYS A 93 -9.81 -5.52 -3.37
C LYS A 93 -10.92 -4.91 -2.51
N PRO A 94 -10.64 -3.97 -1.58
CA PRO A 94 -11.65 -3.30 -0.77
C PRO A 94 -12.82 -2.69 -1.54
N PHE A 95 -12.61 -2.30 -2.80
CA PHE A 95 -13.57 -1.61 -3.64
C PHE A 95 -14.33 -2.55 -4.58
N LEU A 96 -13.88 -3.80 -4.77
CA LEU A 96 -14.54 -4.76 -5.66
C LEU A 96 -16.03 -4.97 -5.34
N PRO A 97 -16.46 -5.06 -4.07
CA PRO A 97 -17.88 -5.22 -3.75
C PRO A 97 -18.73 -4.01 -4.14
N ASP A 98 -18.21 -2.79 -3.98
CA ASP A 98 -18.92 -1.57 -4.38
C ASP A 98 -19.03 -1.48 -5.92
N LEU A 99 -17.99 -1.92 -6.65
CA LEU A 99 -18.01 -1.98 -8.11
C LEU A 99 -18.93 -3.07 -8.68
N ALA A 100 -19.34 -4.04 -7.85
CA ALA A 100 -20.33 -5.05 -8.20
C ALA A 100 -21.77 -4.52 -8.13
N VAL A 101 -22.02 -3.41 -7.41
CA VAL A 101 -23.33 -2.76 -7.40
C VAL A 101 -23.67 -2.23 -8.80
N PRO A 102 -24.85 -2.54 -9.37
CA PRO A 102 -25.28 -1.97 -10.63
C PRO A 102 -25.37 -0.43 -10.50
N SER A 103 -24.45 0.29 -11.13
CA SER A 103 -24.45 1.76 -11.16
C SER A 103 -24.94 2.28 -12.52
N PRO A 104 -25.81 3.30 -12.57
CA PRO A 104 -26.29 3.89 -13.81
C PRO A 104 -25.18 4.66 -14.55
N ALA A 105 -24.63 4.00 -15.56
CA ALA A 105 -24.09 4.52 -16.83
C ALA A 105 -22.92 5.53 -16.89
N VAL A 106 -22.65 6.36 -15.88
CA VAL A 106 -21.52 7.32 -15.95
C VAL A 106 -20.41 6.91 -15.01
N ARG A 107 -19.37 6.27 -15.56
CA ARG A 107 -18.14 5.95 -14.84
C ARG A 107 -17.06 6.93 -15.24
N ILE A 108 -16.77 7.87 -14.35
CA ILE A 108 -15.49 8.58 -14.41
C ILE A 108 -14.42 7.52 -14.16
N PRO A 109 -13.44 7.31 -15.05
CA PRO A 109 -12.36 6.39 -14.79
C PRO A 109 -11.61 6.86 -13.54
N THR A 110 -11.54 6.00 -12.53
CA THR A 110 -10.74 6.20 -11.32
C THR A 110 -9.51 5.31 -11.39
N PRO A 111 -8.46 5.58 -10.59
CA PRO A 111 -7.31 4.68 -10.50
C PRO A 111 -7.71 3.21 -10.24
N ILE A 112 -8.75 3.00 -9.41
CA ILE A 112 -9.28 1.68 -9.08
C ILE A 112 -10.02 1.06 -10.27
N THR A 113 -10.95 1.77 -10.93
CA THR A 113 -11.70 1.19 -12.06
C THR A 113 -10.79 0.90 -13.24
N VAL A 114 -9.80 1.76 -13.48
CA VAL A 114 -8.78 1.55 -14.51
C VAL A 114 -7.98 0.27 -14.23
N HIS A 115 -7.56 0.04 -12.97
CA HIS A 115 -6.90 -1.22 -12.64
C HIS A 115 -7.79 -2.43 -12.91
N VAL A 116 -9.06 -2.38 -12.50
CA VAL A 116 -10.02 -3.48 -12.74
C VAL A 116 -10.21 -3.75 -14.24
N GLU A 117 -10.19 -2.72 -15.07
CA GLU A 117 -10.30 -2.86 -16.53
C GLU A 117 -9.04 -3.49 -17.17
N GLN A 118 -7.86 -3.28 -16.56
CA GLN A 118 -6.59 -3.82 -17.06
C GLN A 118 -6.20 -5.18 -16.44
N CYS A 119 -6.66 -5.47 -15.23
CA CYS A 119 -6.35 -6.70 -14.50
C CYS A 119 -7.47 -7.73 -14.66
N GLU A 120 -7.24 -8.80 -15.44
CA GLU A 120 -8.22 -9.87 -15.66
C GLU A 120 -8.73 -10.51 -14.37
N GLU A 121 -7.85 -10.66 -13.39
CA GLU A 121 -8.13 -11.27 -12.10
C GLU A 121 -9.13 -10.42 -11.29
N CYS A 122 -8.88 -9.11 -11.15
CA CYS A 122 -9.85 -8.20 -10.53
C CYS A 122 -11.17 -8.12 -11.31
N ALA A 123 -11.14 -8.14 -12.64
CA ALA A 123 -12.36 -8.16 -13.45
C ALA A 123 -13.20 -9.43 -13.20
N LYS A 124 -12.56 -10.60 -13.11
CA LYS A 124 -13.22 -11.88 -12.78
C LYS A 124 -13.86 -11.84 -11.39
N ASP A 125 -13.20 -11.23 -10.41
CA ASP A 125 -13.77 -11.09 -9.06
C ASP A 125 -15.02 -10.21 -9.06
N VAL A 126 -15.01 -9.05 -9.74
CA VAL A 126 -16.20 -8.19 -9.86
C VAL A 126 -17.33 -8.96 -10.55
N ALA A 127 -17.03 -9.74 -11.59
CA ALA A 127 -18.04 -10.54 -12.29
C ALA A 127 -18.61 -11.65 -11.38
N ALA A 128 -17.77 -12.33 -10.60
CA ALA A 128 -18.19 -13.33 -9.63
C ALA A 128 -19.12 -12.68 -8.58
N LEU A 129 -18.75 -11.52 -8.02
CA LEU A 129 -19.56 -10.80 -7.05
C LEU A 129 -20.91 -10.33 -7.62
N LYS A 130 -20.94 -9.87 -8.86
CA LYS A 130 -22.19 -9.56 -9.58
C LYS A 130 -23.08 -10.80 -9.71
N GLY A 131 -22.49 -11.95 -10.04
CA GLY A 131 -23.21 -13.23 -10.15
C GLY A 131 -23.88 -13.69 -8.85
N LEU A 132 -23.36 -13.27 -7.69
CA LEU A 132 -23.93 -13.58 -6.39
C LEU A 132 -25.20 -12.77 -6.06
N ASN A 133 -25.46 -11.65 -6.75
CA ASN A 133 -26.62 -10.77 -6.52
C ASN A 133 -26.81 -10.39 -5.03
N LEU A 134 -25.71 -10.08 -4.34
CA LEU A 134 -25.75 -9.69 -2.94
C LEU A 134 -26.36 -8.28 -2.78
N PRO A 135 -27.22 -8.03 -1.77
CA PRO A 135 -27.70 -6.71 -1.43
C PRO A 135 -26.54 -5.75 -1.12
N ALA A 136 -26.73 -4.46 -1.42
CA ALA A 136 -25.71 -3.43 -1.21
C ALA A 136 -25.14 -3.41 0.23
N GLY A 137 -25.96 -3.67 1.25
CA GLY A 137 -25.49 -3.76 2.64
C GLY A 137 -24.57 -4.95 2.91
N GLN A 138 -24.74 -6.08 2.21
CA GLN A 138 -23.84 -7.24 2.31
C GLN A 138 -22.54 -6.99 1.54
N LEU A 139 -22.62 -6.40 0.34
CA LEU A 139 -21.45 -5.98 -0.43
C LEU A 139 -20.59 -4.97 0.35
N LYS A 140 -21.23 -3.97 0.98
CA LYS A 140 -20.53 -3.00 1.82
C LYS A 140 -19.75 -3.67 2.95
N ARG A 141 -20.38 -4.57 3.71
CA ARG A 141 -19.71 -5.33 4.78
C ARG A 141 -18.58 -6.20 4.25
N PHE A 142 -18.73 -6.77 3.05
CA PHE A 142 -17.64 -7.50 2.42
C PHE A 142 -16.47 -6.57 2.08
N GLY A 143 -16.74 -5.38 1.56
CA GLY A 143 -15.70 -4.37 1.31
C GLY A 143 -15.03 -3.90 2.60
N GLU A 144 -15.77 -3.76 3.70
CA GLU A 144 -15.21 -3.46 5.02
C GLU A 144 -14.31 -4.59 5.53
N PHE A 145 -14.73 -5.85 5.37
CA PHE A 145 -13.92 -7.03 5.71
C PHE A 145 -12.61 -7.07 4.91
N LEU A 146 -12.64 -6.79 3.61
CA LEU A 146 -11.45 -6.78 2.76
C LEU A 146 -10.43 -5.68 3.11
N ARG A 147 -10.81 -4.68 3.92
CA ARG A 147 -9.89 -3.66 4.45
C ARG A 147 -9.19 -4.09 5.73
N CYS A 148 -9.65 -5.17 6.37
CA CYS A 148 -9.08 -5.63 7.62
C CYS A 148 -7.88 -6.54 7.40
N ASP A 149 -6.85 -6.35 8.22
CA ASP A 149 -5.73 -7.28 8.27
C ASP A 149 -6.16 -8.63 8.88
N THR A 150 -5.48 -9.69 8.47
CA THR A 150 -5.59 -11.01 9.11
C THR A 150 -5.13 -10.92 10.57
N VAL A 151 -5.77 -11.68 11.44
CA VAL A 151 -5.44 -11.72 12.88
C VAL A 151 -4.76 -13.04 13.19
N ASP A 152 -3.76 -13.02 14.07
CA ASP A 152 -3.13 -14.24 14.59
C ASP A 152 -4.13 -15.05 15.42
N ASP A 153 -3.98 -16.37 15.31
CA ASP A 153 -4.87 -17.30 15.97
C ASP A 153 -4.55 -17.29 17.46
N GLY A 154 -5.38 -16.58 18.24
CA GLY A 154 -5.40 -16.75 19.69
C GLY A 154 -5.59 -18.22 20.09
N GLN A 155 -5.56 -18.50 21.40
CA GLN A 155 -5.69 -19.88 21.89
C GLN A 155 -6.97 -20.57 21.35
N PRO A 156 -6.89 -21.81 20.81
CA PRO A 156 -8.01 -22.51 20.15
C PRO A 156 -9.33 -22.51 20.94
N GLN A 157 -9.24 -22.67 22.27
CA GLN A 157 -10.40 -22.73 23.16
C GLN A 157 -11.28 -21.48 23.13
N ALA A 158 -10.73 -20.33 22.74
CA ALA A 158 -11.47 -19.07 22.70
C ALA A 158 -12.51 -19.03 21.58
N TRP A 159 -12.15 -19.53 20.38
CA TRP A 159 -13.00 -19.41 19.18
C TRP A 159 -13.68 -20.72 18.78
N GLU A 160 -13.22 -21.88 19.25
CA GLU A 160 -13.70 -23.20 18.82
C GLU A 160 -15.21 -23.38 19.02
N ARG A 161 -15.77 -22.89 20.14
CA ARG A 161 -17.23 -22.95 20.38
C ARG A 161 -18.02 -22.13 19.36
N GLY A 162 -17.54 -20.93 19.04
CA GLY A 162 -18.19 -20.07 18.05
C GLY A 162 -18.07 -20.64 16.64
N ALA A 163 -16.87 -21.09 16.26
CA ALA A 163 -16.65 -21.72 14.97
C ALA A 163 -17.51 -22.99 14.81
N THR A 164 -17.62 -23.82 15.85
CA THR A 164 -18.50 -25.01 15.84
C THR A 164 -19.96 -24.62 15.63
N ALA A 165 -20.47 -23.63 16.37
CA ALA A 165 -21.84 -23.15 16.19
C ALA A 165 -22.09 -22.63 14.75
N LEU A 166 -21.12 -21.92 14.17
CA LEU A 166 -21.22 -21.41 12.81
C LEU A 166 -21.08 -22.52 11.74
N ALA A 167 -20.29 -23.56 12.00
CA ALA A 167 -20.24 -24.77 11.16
C ALA A 167 -21.61 -25.48 11.14
N ASP A 168 -22.30 -25.47 12.28
CA ASP A 168 -23.66 -25.99 12.46
C ASP A 168 -24.77 -25.01 12.04
N PHE A 169 -24.42 -23.90 11.38
CA PHE A 169 -25.39 -22.89 10.92
C PHE A 169 -26.28 -22.34 12.03
N SER A 170 -25.74 -22.20 13.24
CA SER A 170 -26.41 -21.59 14.41
C SER A 170 -25.69 -20.34 14.87
N PHE A 171 -26.47 -19.34 15.31
CA PHE A 171 -25.97 -18.11 15.91
C PHE A 171 -26.22 -18.03 17.42
N ASP A 172 -26.85 -19.04 18.02
CA ASP A 172 -27.35 -18.97 19.40
C ASP A 172 -26.22 -18.90 20.43
N ALA A 173 -25.06 -19.45 20.10
CA ALA A 173 -23.88 -19.47 20.95
C ALA A 173 -22.81 -18.44 20.54
N LEU A 174 -23.07 -17.60 19.53
CA LEU A 174 -22.08 -16.67 18.98
C LEU A 174 -22.09 -15.33 19.69
N LYS A 175 -20.91 -14.87 20.12
CA LYS A 175 -20.70 -13.48 20.51
C LYS A 175 -20.22 -12.67 19.32
N VAL A 176 -20.46 -11.37 19.33
CA VAL A 176 -20.06 -10.47 18.23
C VAL A 176 -18.54 -10.49 18.04
N GLU A 177 -17.81 -10.55 19.15
CA GLU A 177 -16.34 -10.56 19.16
C GLU A 177 -15.78 -11.82 18.51
N ASP A 178 -16.47 -12.96 18.65
CA ASP A 178 -16.05 -14.23 18.05
C ASP A 178 -16.20 -14.19 16.52
N LEU A 179 -17.21 -13.48 15.99
CA LEU A 179 -17.46 -13.40 14.56
C LEU A 179 -16.32 -12.72 13.80
N ASP A 180 -15.79 -11.63 14.35
CA ASP A 180 -14.69 -10.90 13.71
C ASP A 180 -13.44 -11.76 13.63
N LEU A 181 -13.10 -12.42 14.74
CA LEU A 181 -11.97 -13.33 14.83
C LEU A 181 -12.11 -14.52 13.85
N ILE A 182 -13.30 -15.14 13.82
CA ILE A 182 -13.60 -16.26 12.91
C ILE A 182 -13.42 -15.86 11.44
N CYS A 183 -13.87 -14.66 11.06
CA CYS A 183 -13.77 -14.19 9.68
C CYS A 183 -12.33 -13.83 9.29
N ARG A 184 -11.54 -13.28 10.20
CA ARG A 184 -10.20 -12.71 9.89
C ARG A 184 -9.05 -13.70 10.05
N SER A 185 -9.28 -14.84 10.69
CA SER A 185 -8.30 -15.92 10.80
C SER A 185 -8.37 -16.86 9.59
N PRO A 186 -7.28 -17.02 8.80
CA PRO A 186 -7.22 -18.01 7.73
C PRO A 186 -7.43 -19.45 8.23
N ARG A 187 -6.85 -19.80 9.37
CA ARG A 187 -6.93 -21.16 9.92
C ARG A 187 -8.34 -21.53 10.38
N ILE A 188 -9.05 -20.60 11.03
CA ILE A 188 -10.44 -20.85 11.45
C ILE A 188 -11.35 -21.00 10.22
N ARG A 189 -11.13 -20.20 9.17
CA ARG A 189 -11.86 -20.31 7.89
C ARG A 189 -11.61 -21.66 7.23
N GLU A 190 -10.37 -22.11 7.16
CA GLU A 190 -10.01 -23.44 6.63
C GLU A 190 -10.71 -24.55 7.43
N TRP A 191 -10.64 -24.49 8.76
CA TRP A 191 -11.33 -25.44 9.62
C TRP A 191 -12.85 -25.44 9.39
N LEU A 192 -13.49 -24.27 9.27
CA LEU A 192 -14.92 -24.16 8.94
C LEU A 192 -15.26 -24.78 7.59
N TYR A 193 -14.39 -24.59 6.59
CA TYR A 193 -14.54 -25.20 5.26
C TYR A 193 -14.51 -26.72 5.39
N GLU A 194 -13.52 -27.28 6.10
CA GLU A 194 -13.38 -28.72 6.28
C GLU A 194 -14.57 -29.34 7.02
N GLN A 195 -15.02 -28.74 8.13
CA GLN A 195 -16.16 -29.23 8.89
C GLN A 195 -17.44 -29.30 8.05
N ARG A 196 -17.72 -28.24 7.27
CA ARG A 196 -18.87 -28.19 6.37
C ARG A 196 -18.75 -29.21 5.24
N ALA A 197 -17.54 -29.51 4.76
CA ALA A 197 -17.32 -30.51 3.72
C ALA A 197 -17.58 -31.93 4.26
N GLN A 198 -17.14 -32.21 5.49
CA GLN A 198 -17.44 -33.47 6.18
C GLN A 198 -18.95 -33.63 6.40
N ALA A 199 -19.64 -32.57 6.83
CA ALA A 199 -21.10 -32.59 6.99
C ALA A 199 -21.83 -32.86 5.64
N ALA A 200 -21.36 -32.27 4.54
CA ALA A 200 -21.92 -32.51 3.21
C ALA A 200 -21.75 -33.96 2.74
N ALA A 201 -20.60 -34.57 3.03
CA ALA A 201 -20.35 -35.98 2.76
C ALA A 201 -21.25 -36.91 3.60
N ALA A 202 -21.49 -36.56 4.87
CA ALA A 202 -22.36 -37.34 5.74
C ALA A 202 -23.85 -37.34 5.30
N LEU A 203 -24.32 -36.25 4.68
CA LEU A 203 -25.69 -36.15 4.16
C LEU A 203 -25.95 -37.07 2.96
N GLU A 204 -24.92 -37.43 2.19
CA GLU A 204 -25.01 -38.33 1.03
C GLU A 204 -25.50 -39.74 1.42
N ALA A 205 -25.27 -40.14 2.67
CA ALA A 205 -25.66 -41.43 3.20
C ALA A 205 -27.14 -41.51 3.66
N GLN A 206 -27.89 -40.40 3.62
CA GLN A 206 -29.25 -40.33 4.17
C GLN A 206 -30.29 -39.97 3.08
N PRO A 207 -31.37 -40.76 2.89
CA PRO A 207 -32.41 -40.44 1.93
C PRO A 207 -33.15 -39.15 2.31
N GLY A 208 -33.35 -38.28 1.32
CA GLY A 208 -33.76 -36.88 1.44
C GLY A 208 -34.98 -36.66 2.33
N ARG A 209 -34.80 -35.86 3.39
CA ARG A 209 -35.88 -35.36 4.22
C ARG A 209 -36.40 -34.04 3.67
N ASN A 210 -37.71 -33.92 3.51
CA ASN A 210 -38.35 -32.66 3.14
C ASN A 210 -38.14 -31.62 4.26
N GLY A 211 -37.39 -30.57 3.95
CA GLY A 211 -37.24 -29.40 4.81
C GLY A 211 -38.41 -28.43 4.67
N VAL A 212 -38.45 -27.41 5.54
CA VAL A 212 -39.47 -26.35 5.54
C VAL A 212 -39.34 -25.43 4.31
N LEU A 213 -38.11 -25.24 3.81
CA LEU A 213 -37.80 -24.46 2.62
C LEU A 213 -37.43 -25.37 1.45
N ARG A 214 -37.68 -24.90 0.23
CA ARG A 214 -37.14 -25.49 -0.99
C ARG A 214 -35.79 -24.86 -1.35
N CYS A 215 -34.96 -25.58 -2.10
CA CYS A 215 -33.60 -25.10 -2.43
C CYS A 215 -33.60 -23.85 -3.31
N ASP A 216 -34.61 -23.69 -4.17
CA ASP A 216 -34.84 -22.52 -5.02
C ASP A 216 -35.29 -21.27 -4.24
N GLU A 217 -35.80 -21.43 -3.02
CA GLU A 217 -36.20 -20.33 -2.14
C GLU A 217 -35.04 -19.74 -1.33
N VAL A 218 -33.90 -20.45 -1.29
CA VAL A 218 -32.69 -20.02 -0.58
C VAL A 218 -31.79 -19.30 -1.58
N SER A 219 -31.58 -18.00 -1.41
CA SER A 219 -30.71 -17.18 -2.26
C SER A 219 -29.26 -17.17 -1.76
N ALA A 220 -28.30 -16.69 -2.57
CA ALA A 220 -26.93 -16.48 -2.09
C ALA A 220 -26.86 -15.44 -0.97
N ALA A 221 -27.74 -14.43 -1.00
CA ALA A 221 -27.87 -13.42 0.05
C ALA A 221 -28.30 -14.03 1.39
N ASP A 222 -29.16 -15.06 1.38
CA ASP A 222 -29.56 -15.79 2.58
C ASP A 222 -28.40 -16.62 3.17
N LEU A 223 -27.49 -17.09 2.31
CA LEU A 223 -26.33 -17.90 2.70
C LEU A 223 -25.13 -17.05 3.14
N PHE A 224 -25.04 -15.81 2.69
CA PHE A 224 -23.91 -14.92 2.92
C PHE A 224 -23.55 -14.76 4.40
N ASP A 225 -24.54 -14.53 5.26
CA ASP A 225 -24.30 -14.32 6.70
C ASP A 225 -23.72 -15.57 7.39
N PHE A 226 -23.94 -16.77 6.85
CA PHE A 226 -23.34 -17.99 7.37
C PHE A 226 -21.88 -18.17 6.91
N VAL A 227 -21.52 -17.55 5.79
CA VAL A 227 -20.16 -17.61 5.24
C VAL A 227 -19.29 -16.49 5.81
N LEU A 228 -19.79 -15.27 5.79
CA LEU A 228 -19.11 -14.07 6.26
C LEU A 228 -20.01 -13.29 7.24
N PRO A 229 -20.08 -13.73 8.52
CA PRO A 229 -20.85 -13.02 9.56
C PRO A 229 -20.18 -11.72 10.05
N PHE A 230 -19.18 -11.20 9.34
CA PHE A 230 -18.46 -9.97 9.67
C PHE A 230 -19.41 -8.76 9.78
N GLY A 231 -19.17 -7.90 10.77
CA GLY A 231 -19.96 -6.69 11.01
C GLY A 231 -21.41 -6.92 11.43
N LEU A 232 -21.80 -8.16 11.78
CA LEU A 232 -23.12 -8.43 12.37
C LEU A 232 -23.19 -7.91 13.80
N GLY A 233 -24.09 -6.94 14.05
CA GLY A 233 -24.35 -6.44 15.39
C GLY A 233 -25.11 -7.45 16.28
N ALA A 234 -25.01 -7.27 17.61
CA ALA A 234 -25.69 -8.11 18.59
C ALA A 234 -27.22 -8.19 18.40
N GLU A 235 -27.84 -7.11 17.92
CA GLU A 235 -29.27 -7.12 17.59
C GLU A 235 -29.59 -8.08 16.43
N THR A 236 -28.75 -8.09 15.39
CA THR A 236 -28.94 -8.94 14.23
C THR A 236 -28.75 -10.42 14.59
N LEU A 237 -27.87 -10.72 15.55
CA LEU A 237 -27.71 -12.06 16.11
C LEU A 237 -28.93 -12.49 16.94
N ARG A 238 -29.43 -11.61 17.83
CA ARG A 238 -30.63 -11.89 18.65
C ARG A 238 -31.92 -12.01 17.84
N LYS A 239 -32.01 -11.29 16.72
CA LYS A 239 -33.13 -11.35 15.76
C LYS A 239 -33.02 -12.54 14.80
N SER A 240 -32.18 -13.54 15.08
CA SER A 240 -32.05 -14.77 14.27
C SER A 240 -33.37 -15.55 14.11
N ILE A 241 -34.41 -15.22 14.88
CA ILE A 241 -35.74 -15.80 14.80
C ILE A 241 -36.40 -15.49 13.44
N GLY A 242 -36.76 -16.55 12.70
CA GLY A 242 -37.50 -16.45 11.44
C GLY A 242 -36.75 -17.02 10.24
N ARG A 243 -36.60 -16.22 9.17
CA ARG A 243 -36.05 -16.70 7.88
C ARG A 243 -34.63 -17.24 8.01
N ARG A 244 -33.75 -16.61 8.79
CA ARG A 244 -32.36 -17.07 8.95
C ARG A 244 -32.31 -18.45 9.62
N ASP A 245 -33.04 -18.68 10.70
CA ASP A 245 -33.12 -20.00 11.35
C ASP A 245 -33.73 -21.07 10.42
N ALA A 246 -34.76 -20.71 9.64
CA ALA A 246 -35.32 -21.61 8.63
C ALA A 246 -34.28 -21.99 7.56
N VAL A 247 -33.46 -21.04 7.11
CA VAL A 247 -32.36 -21.28 6.17
C VAL A 247 -31.28 -22.15 6.81
N GLY A 248 -30.81 -21.83 8.01
CA GLY A 248 -29.80 -22.63 8.72
C GLY A 248 -30.26 -24.07 8.97
N THR A 249 -31.53 -24.25 9.35
CA THR A 249 -32.16 -25.57 9.50
C THR A 249 -32.28 -26.32 8.18
N HIS A 250 -32.58 -25.63 7.07
CA HIS A 250 -32.61 -26.22 5.74
C HIS A 250 -31.20 -26.65 5.29
N VAL A 251 -30.21 -25.76 5.37
CA VAL A 251 -28.82 -26.01 4.95
C VAL A 251 -28.23 -27.22 5.67
N ARG A 252 -28.45 -27.35 6.99
CA ARG A 252 -28.03 -28.52 7.78
C ARG A 252 -28.53 -29.87 7.26
N ARG A 253 -29.64 -29.88 6.51
CA ARG A 253 -30.32 -31.10 6.04
C ARG A 253 -30.29 -31.25 4.53
N CYS A 254 -29.81 -30.25 3.80
CA CYS A 254 -29.83 -30.21 2.34
C CYS A 254 -28.41 -30.09 1.80
N ARG A 255 -27.91 -31.17 1.20
CA ARG A 255 -26.58 -31.20 0.59
C ARG A 255 -26.39 -30.10 -0.45
N SER A 256 -27.36 -29.90 -1.35
CA SER A 256 -27.26 -28.89 -2.41
C SER A 256 -27.06 -27.47 -1.85
N CYS A 257 -27.81 -27.10 -0.81
CA CYS A 257 -27.64 -25.79 -0.18
C CYS A 257 -26.34 -25.69 0.62
N LEU A 258 -25.86 -26.78 1.23
CA LEU A 258 -24.56 -26.82 1.89
C LEU A 258 -23.38 -26.71 0.90
N GLU A 259 -23.47 -27.35 -0.26
CA GLU A 259 -22.51 -27.17 -1.37
C GLU A 259 -22.52 -25.73 -1.89
N ARG A 260 -23.68 -25.08 -1.95
CA ARG A 260 -23.79 -23.65 -2.29
C ARG A 260 -23.12 -22.76 -1.24
N VAL A 261 -23.25 -23.08 0.05
CA VAL A 261 -22.47 -22.40 1.11
C VAL A 261 -20.97 -22.58 0.87
N GLN A 262 -20.51 -23.79 0.54
CA GLN A 262 -19.09 -24.05 0.28
C GLN A 262 -18.57 -23.34 -0.97
N SER A 263 -19.39 -23.30 -2.03
CA SER A 263 -19.06 -22.53 -3.23
C SER A 263 -18.95 -21.04 -2.89
N LEU A 264 -19.89 -20.50 -2.13
CA LEU A 264 -19.87 -19.10 -1.70
C LEU A 264 -18.66 -18.81 -0.79
N HIS A 265 -18.36 -19.72 0.13
CA HIS A 265 -17.20 -19.69 1.02
C HIS A 265 -15.90 -19.59 0.24
N ARG A 266 -15.74 -20.47 -0.75
CA ARG A 266 -14.59 -20.47 -1.64
C ARG A 266 -14.50 -19.17 -2.43
N THR A 267 -15.57 -18.71 -3.07
CA THR A 267 -15.55 -17.47 -3.85
C THR A 267 -15.18 -16.26 -2.98
N ILE A 268 -15.76 -16.11 -1.79
CA ILE A 268 -15.48 -14.97 -0.91
C ILE A 268 -14.01 -14.95 -0.46
N PHE A 269 -13.48 -16.08 -0.02
CA PHE A 269 -12.11 -16.11 0.50
C PHE A 269 -11.03 -16.34 -0.56
N GLU A 270 -11.34 -16.91 -1.72
CA GLU A 270 -10.44 -16.83 -2.88
C GLU A 270 -10.19 -15.36 -3.26
N ILE A 271 -11.22 -14.51 -3.27
CA ILE A 271 -11.06 -13.06 -3.50
C ILE A 271 -10.23 -12.42 -2.37
N ALA A 272 -10.58 -12.72 -1.11
CA ALA A 272 -9.93 -12.11 0.04
C ALA A 272 -8.44 -12.48 0.12
N ASP A 273 -8.09 -13.75 -0.06
CA ASP A 273 -6.76 -14.30 0.20
C ASP A 273 -5.86 -14.28 -1.05
N ARG A 274 -6.38 -13.90 -2.22
CA ARG A 274 -5.59 -13.88 -3.47
C ARG A 274 -4.33 -13.03 -3.34
N ALA A 275 -3.21 -13.46 -3.90
CA ALA A 275 -2.06 -12.58 -4.04
C ALA A 275 -2.33 -11.46 -5.05
N ASP A 276 -1.42 -10.49 -5.12
CA ASP A 276 -1.41 -9.51 -6.22
C ASP A 276 -1.06 -10.20 -7.54
N SER A 277 -1.74 -9.78 -8.61
CA SER A 277 -1.34 -10.17 -9.97
C SER A 277 -0.03 -9.47 -10.36
N SER A 278 0.59 -9.90 -11.44
CA SER A 278 1.75 -9.20 -12.02
C SER A 278 1.40 -7.85 -12.66
N ILE A 279 0.12 -7.49 -12.71
CA ILE A 279 -0.36 -6.24 -13.30
C ILE A 279 -0.43 -5.19 -12.20
N SER A 280 0.16 -4.04 -12.47
CA SER A 280 -0.08 -2.82 -11.72
C SER A 280 -0.34 -1.66 -12.67
N THR A 281 -1.08 -0.65 -12.20
CA THR A 281 -1.49 0.48 -13.04
C THR A 281 -1.17 1.78 -12.34
N VAL A 282 -0.62 2.75 -13.06
CA VAL A 282 -0.45 4.12 -12.57
C VAL A 282 -1.39 5.02 -13.36
N TYR A 283 -2.27 5.70 -12.64
CA TYR A 283 -3.20 6.66 -13.21
C TYR A 283 -2.66 8.09 -12.99
N ARG A 284 -2.37 8.83 -14.06
CA ARG A 284 -1.87 10.21 -13.99
C ARG A 284 -2.80 11.17 -14.72
N CYS A 285 -3.01 12.35 -14.15
CA CYS A 285 -3.55 13.49 -14.88
C CYS A 285 -2.40 14.18 -15.62
N GLN A 286 -2.51 14.32 -16.93
CA GLN A 286 -1.60 15.17 -17.71
C GLN A 286 -2.08 16.62 -17.66
N ASP A 287 -1.16 17.56 -17.83
CA ASP A 287 -1.52 18.96 -18.07
C ASP A 287 -2.27 19.05 -19.41
N ALA A 288 -3.33 19.85 -19.44
CA ALA A 288 -4.27 19.89 -20.55
C ALA A 288 -3.64 20.48 -21.83
N ASP A 289 -2.99 19.64 -22.64
CA ASP A 289 -2.78 19.95 -24.04
C ASP A 289 -4.15 19.89 -24.76
N ALA A 290 -4.45 20.94 -25.53
CA ALA A 290 -5.77 21.39 -25.96
C ALA A 290 -6.61 20.42 -26.85
N LEU A 291 -6.21 19.15 -27.00
CA LEU A 291 -6.81 18.21 -27.94
C LEU A 291 -7.29 16.88 -27.31
N SER A 292 -7.01 16.60 -26.03
CA SER A 292 -7.52 15.37 -25.38
C SER A 292 -8.82 15.65 -24.60
N ARG A 293 -9.85 14.81 -24.80
CA ARG A 293 -11.16 14.95 -24.14
C ARG A 293 -11.07 14.69 -22.63
N TYR A 294 -10.05 13.94 -22.20
CA TYR A 294 -9.64 13.75 -20.82
C TYR A 294 -8.11 13.57 -20.80
N PRO A 295 -7.34 14.43 -20.13
CA PRO A 295 -5.89 14.31 -20.07
C PRO A 295 -5.51 13.24 -19.03
N ILE A 296 -5.83 11.97 -19.31
CA ILE A 296 -5.57 10.84 -18.43
C ILE A 296 -4.57 9.92 -19.11
N GLU A 297 -3.45 9.69 -18.44
CA GLU A 297 -2.46 8.70 -18.83
C GLU A 297 -2.55 7.50 -17.89
N VAL A 298 -2.73 6.31 -18.48
CA VAL A 298 -2.71 5.04 -17.77
C VAL A 298 -1.45 4.29 -18.19
N CYS A 299 -0.53 4.09 -17.25
CA CYS A 299 0.63 3.24 -17.46
C CYS A 299 0.34 1.86 -16.86
N VAL A 300 0.36 0.81 -17.68
CA VAL A 300 0.33 -0.58 -17.20
C VAL A 300 1.77 -1.04 -16.99
N VAL A 301 2.09 -1.39 -15.74
CA VAL A 301 3.41 -1.90 -15.35
C VAL A 301 3.26 -3.38 -15.08
N LEU A 302 3.99 -4.19 -15.85
CA LEU A 302 4.09 -5.63 -15.66
C LEU A 302 5.27 -5.91 -14.73
N ASP A 303 4.97 -6.37 -13.52
CA ASP A 303 5.97 -6.88 -12.60
C ASP A 303 6.54 -8.16 -13.23
N GLN A 304 7.75 -8.07 -13.80
CA GLN A 304 8.44 -9.26 -14.28
C GLN A 304 8.80 -10.10 -13.05
N PRO A 305 8.43 -11.39 -13.01
CA PRO A 305 8.85 -12.26 -11.93
C PRO A 305 10.37 -12.24 -11.92
N GLU A 306 10.96 -11.87 -10.78
CA GLU A 306 12.41 -11.98 -10.60
C GLU A 306 12.82 -13.40 -11.00
N PRO A 307 13.88 -13.57 -11.82
CA PRO A 307 14.35 -14.90 -12.16
C PRO A 307 14.68 -15.60 -10.86
N ALA A 308 13.89 -16.63 -10.53
CA ALA A 308 14.06 -17.41 -9.31
C ALA A 308 15.53 -17.74 -9.16
N ALA A 309 16.18 -17.15 -8.15
CA ALA A 309 17.57 -17.42 -7.88
C ALA A 309 17.71 -18.94 -7.73
N GLU A 310 18.49 -19.56 -8.62
CA GLU A 310 18.84 -20.97 -8.50
C GLU A 310 19.49 -21.15 -7.12
N VAL A 311 18.71 -21.72 -6.19
CA VAL A 311 19.20 -22.13 -4.89
C VAL A 311 20.19 -23.26 -5.16
N GLN A 312 21.48 -22.92 -5.13
CA GLN A 312 22.55 -23.91 -5.00
C GLN A 312 22.45 -24.52 -3.61
N ASP A 313 21.75 -25.65 -3.53
CA ASP A 313 21.78 -26.56 -2.38
C ASP A 313 23.22 -26.99 -2.12
N SER A 314 23.85 -26.38 -1.12
CA SER A 314 25.08 -26.88 -0.52
C SER A 314 24.71 -27.97 0.50
N LEU A 315 25.05 -29.20 0.13
CA LEU A 315 25.15 -30.36 1.00
C LEU A 315 25.96 -30.03 2.26
N ASP A 316 25.36 -30.16 3.44
CA ASP A 316 26.04 -30.75 4.58
C ASP A 316 25.09 -31.52 5.48
N ALA A 317 25.53 -32.72 5.83
CA ALA A 317 24.77 -33.81 6.41
C ALA A 317 24.84 -33.82 7.95
N GLN A 318 23.72 -34.14 8.59
CA GLN A 318 23.55 -34.96 9.81
C GLN A 318 22.15 -34.67 10.37
N SER A 319 21.30 -35.59 10.82
CA SER A 319 21.15 -37.05 10.80
C SER A 319 19.80 -37.34 11.53
N TRP A 320 19.32 -38.60 11.50
CA TRP A 320 18.13 -39.17 12.17
C TRP A 320 16.78 -39.06 11.43
N GLN A 321 15.93 -40.08 11.24
CA GLN A 321 16.01 -41.55 11.03
C GLN A 321 14.55 -42.01 10.75
N TRP A 322 14.27 -42.65 9.59
CA TRP A 322 13.26 -43.73 9.33
C TRP A 322 11.75 -43.42 9.53
N LYS A 323 10.74 -43.79 8.72
CA LYS A 323 10.42 -44.73 7.61
C LYS A 323 9.19 -44.10 6.91
N GLY A 324 8.85 -44.23 5.64
CA GLY A 324 9.18 -45.16 4.57
C GLY A 324 7.89 -45.36 3.75
N LEU A 325 7.96 -45.30 2.41
CA LEU A 325 7.22 -46.19 1.51
C LEU A 325 7.71 -45.99 0.07
N ARG A 326 8.07 -47.10 -0.59
CA ARG A 326 8.40 -47.22 -2.01
C ARG A 326 7.14 -47.50 -2.80
N ILE A 327 6.96 -46.89 -3.97
CA ILE A 327 6.49 -47.49 -5.24
C ILE A 327 7.11 -46.63 -6.37
N LEU A 328 8.22 -47.01 -7.05
CA LEU A 328 8.31 -47.70 -8.36
C LEU A 328 7.30 -47.14 -9.41
N SER A 329 7.59 -46.81 -10.67
CA SER A 329 8.71 -47.12 -11.56
C SER A 329 8.42 -46.57 -12.98
N ILE A 330 9.48 -46.30 -13.77
CA ILE A 330 9.60 -46.46 -15.25
C ILE A 330 8.79 -45.42 -16.09
N ALA A 331 9.38 -44.63 -17.00
CA ALA A 331 10.07 -45.12 -18.20
C ALA A 331 11.10 -44.15 -18.79
N LYS A 332 12.16 -44.77 -19.33
CA LYS A 332 13.22 -44.20 -20.14
C LYS A 332 12.71 -43.88 -21.55
N SER A 333 13.24 -42.83 -22.16
CA SER A 333 13.71 -42.94 -23.54
C SER A 333 15.05 -42.23 -23.68
N ARG A 334 15.99 -42.95 -24.30
CA ARG A 334 17.36 -42.52 -24.59
C ARG A 334 17.44 -42.17 -26.07
N LEU A 335 18.35 -41.24 -26.34
CA LEU A 335 19.22 -41.16 -27.51
C LEU A 335 18.56 -40.83 -28.86
N LEU A 336 19.00 -39.72 -29.46
CA LEU A 336 20.00 -39.79 -30.54
C LEU A 336 20.69 -38.44 -30.73
N ALA A 337 22.02 -38.51 -30.77
CA ALA A 337 22.94 -37.42 -31.06
C ALA A 337 23.58 -37.65 -32.44
N ARG A 338 23.81 -36.57 -33.19
CA ARG A 338 24.97 -36.30 -34.10
C ARG A 338 24.71 -34.97 -34.84
N ARG A 339 25.43 -33.89 -34.49
CA ARG A 339 26.74 -33.41 -35.02
C ARG A 339 26.68 -32.76 -36.41
N SER A 340 26.87 -31.43 -36.46
CA SER A 340 27.84 -30.70 -37.32
C SER A 340 27.88 -29.22 -36.84
N VAL A 341 28.99 -28.72 -36.29
CA VAL A 341 30.19 -28.09 -36.89
C VAL A 341 29.98 -26.62 -37.32
N SER A 342 30.65 -25.74 -36.57
CA SER A 342 31.24 -24.44 -36.94
C SER A 342 30.36 -23.21 -37.21
N ALA A 343 30.30 -22.32 -36.21
CA ALA A 343 30.36 -20.87 -36.36
C ALA A 343 30.81 -20.19 -35.05
N ALA A 344 31.94 -20.62 -34.47
CA ALA A 344 32.53 -19.99 -33.30
C ALA A 344 33.58 -18.96 -33.75
N ALA A 345 33.17 -17.70 -33.96
CA ALA A 345 34.12 -16.58 -34.04
C ALA A 345 33.50 -15.17 -33.90
N ILE A 346 32.18 -14.98 -33.91
CA ILE A 346 31.58 -13.62 -33.86
C ILE A 346 30.68 -13.39 -32.63
N VAL A 347 30.25 -14.43 -31.92
CA VAL A 347 29.41 -14.30 -30.71
C VAL A 347 30.23 -13.97 -29.44
N LEU A 348 31.51 -14.33 -29.38
CA LEU A 348 32.35 -14.06 -28.20
C LEU A 348 32.77 -12.59 -28.07
N LEU A 349 32.68 -11.79 -29.13
CA LEU A 349 32.95 -10.35 -29.07
C LEU A 349 31.73 -9.54 -28.64
N VAL A 350 30.51 -10.00 -28.94
CA VAL A 350 29.28 -9.35 -28.45
C VAL A 350 28.97 -9.77 -27.00
N VAL A 351 29.26 -11.03 -26.62
CA VAL A 351 29.18 -11.48 -25.22
C VAL A 351 30.31 -10.88 -24.36
N GLY A 352 31.51 -10.69 -24.92
CA GLY A 352 32.62 -10.04 -24.21
C GLY A 352 32.46 -8.53 -23.99
N LEU A 353 31.77 -7.82 -24.90
CA LEU A 353 31.46 -6.39 -24.73
C LEU A 353 30.17 -6.12 -23.95
N SER A 354 29.26 -7.10 -23.83
CA SER A 354 28.07 -6.99 -22.98
C SER A 354 28.35 -7.30 -21.50
N LEU A 355 29.51 -7.89 -21.18
CA LEU A 355 29.99 -8.14 -19.81
C LEU A 355 30.87 -7.00 -19.25
N MET A 356 31.11 -5.94 -20.03
CA MET A 356 31.88 -4.75 -19.62
C MET A 356 31.01 -3.51 -19.41
N VAL A 357 29.68 -3.65 -19.53
CA VAL A 357 28.76 -2.71 -18.91
C VAL A 357 28.35 -3.35 -17.59
N ASN A 358 29.08 -3.04 -16.52
CA ASN A 358 28.58 -3.19 -15.17
C ASN A 358 27.31 -2.34 -15.07
N SER A 359 26.16 -2.88 -15.48
CA SER A 359 24.86 -2.47 -14.98
C SER A 359 24.95 -2.68 -13.48
N ALA A 360 25.26 -1.59 -12.78
CA ALA A 360 25.44 -1.55 -11.35
C ALA A 360 24.23 -2.22 -10.70
N ARG A 361 24.44 -3.36 -10.03
CA ARG A 361 23.45 -3.91 -9.09
C ARG A 361 22.99 -2.75 -8.20
N GLY A 362 21.69 -2.45 -8.25
CA GLY A 362 21.08 -1.34 -7.55
C GLY A 362 21.43 -1.41 -6.07
N ARG A 363 22.07 -0.37 -5.53
CA ARG A 363 22.18 -0.21 -4.08
C ARG A 363 20.81 0.23 -3.57
N THR A 364 20.36 -0.37 -2.48
CA THR A 364 19.17 0.10 -1.75
C THR A 364 19.59 1.09 -0.66
N PHE A 365 18.65 1.91 -0.17
CA PHE A 365 18.88 2.70 1.04
C PHE A 365 19.18 1.81 2.25
N GLU A 366 18.64 0.58 2.30
CA GLU A 366 18.92 -0.36 3.39
C GLU A 366 20.40 -0.80 3.41
N ASP A 367 21.02 -0.97 2.24
CA ASP A 367 22.45 -1.29 2.18
C ASP A 367 23.31 -0.13 2.71
N LEU A 368 22.93 1.12 2.41
CA LEU A 368 23.61 2.30 2.94
C LEU A 368 23.42 2.44 4.46
N ARG A 369 22.20 2.22 4.97
CA ARG A 369 21.91 2.19 6.41
C ARG A 369 22.76 1.13 7.12
N ARG A 370 22.80 -0.08 6.54
CA ARG A 370 23.59 -1.19 7.09
C ARG A 370 25.06 -0.84 7.19
N LYS A 371 25.64 -0.19 6.16
CA LYS A 371 27.04 0.24 6.16
C LYS A 371 27.34 1.31 7.21
N VAL A 372 26.44 2.28 7.41
CA VAL A 372 26.59 3.28 8.47
C VAL A 372 26.54 2.63 9.85
N ARG A 373 25.60 1.70 10.09
CA ARG A 373 25.51 0.93 11.35
C ARG A 373 26.72 0.04 11.60
N GLN A 374 27.33 -0.50 10.56
CA GLN A 374 28.54 -1.32 10.64
C GLN A 374 29.82 -0.50 10.83
N ALA A 375 29.78 0.82 10.61
CA ALA A 375 30.92 1.67 10.86
C ALA A 375 31.20 1.75 12.36
N ARG A 376 32.48 1.56 12.74
CA ARG A 376 32.88 1.53 14.14
C ARG A 376 32.63 2.84 14.87
N ASN A 377 32.86 3.95 14.19
CA ASN A 377 32.66 5.29 14.73
C ASN A 377 32.05 6.17 13.65
N VAL A 378 31.04 6.96 14.03
CA VAL A 378 30.32 7.86 13.15
C VAL A 378 30.15 9.20 13.84
N TYR A 379 30.42 10.27 13.12
CA TYR A 379 30.07 11.63 13.51
C TYR A 379 29.12 12.22 12.47
N MET A 380 28.05 12.86 12.94
CA MET A 380 27.01 13.44 12.10
C MET A 380 26.74 14.88 12.49
N GLU A 381 26.61 15.74 11.49
CA GLU A 381 26.15 17.13 11.65
C GLU A 381 24.94 17.36 10.77
N CYS A 382 23.85 17.88 11.35
CA CYS A 382 22.63 18.17 10.63
C CYS A 382 22.42 19.68 10.50
N TYR A 383 22.19 20.15 9.29
CA TYR A 383 21.97 21.54 8.92
C TYR A 383 20.55 21.69 8.37
N THR A 384 19.83 22.69 8.85
CA THR A 384 18.53 23.10 8.31
C THR A 384 18.71 24.37 7.48
N GLN A 385 17.73 24.65 6.61
CA GLN A 385 17.77 25.60 5.49
C GLN A 385 18.35 27.01 5.75
N ASP A 386 18.35 27.47 7.01
CA ASP A 386 18.70 28.85 7.38
C ASP A 386 20.05 29.01 8.12
N GLY A 387 20.85 27.94 8.28
CA GLY A 387 21.99 27.97 9.21
C GLY A 387 23.36 27.65 8.61
N GLU A 388 24.35 28.53 8.87
CA GLU A 388 25.79 28.18 8.78
C GLU A 388 26.20 27.18 9.88
N GLU A 389 25.49 27.17 11.00
CA GLU A 389 25.73 26.26 12.13
C GLU A 389 24.79 25.04 12.12
N ALA A 390 25.34 23.88 12.50
CA ALA A 390 24.56 22.65 12.63
C ALA A 390 23.45 22.79 13.68
N SER A 391 22.24 22.39 13.33
CA SER A 391 21.07 22.32 14.22
C SER A 391 21.24 21.27 15.32
N TRP A 392 21.90 20.16 14.99
CA TRP A 392 22.34 19.15 15.96
C TRP A 392 23.57 18.40 15.46
N LYS A 393 24.31 17.81 16.40
CA LYS A 393 25.47 16.96 16.19
C LYS A 393 25.34 15.65 16.96
N LEU A 394 25.84 14.56 16.39
CA LEU A 394 25.79 13.22 16.99
C LEU A 394 27.13 12.53 16.81
N TRP A 395 27.66 11.96 17.89
CA TRP A 395 28.86 11.12 17.90
C TRP A 395 28.45 9.74 18.37
N VAL A 396 28.78 8.70 17.61
CA VAL A 396 28.53 7.30 17.96
C VAL A 396 29.82 6.52 17.84
N SER A 397 30.24 5.86 18.92
CA SER A 397 31.45 5.02 18.94
C SER A 397 31.12 3.63 19.47
N GLY A 398 31.14 2.65 18.57
CA GLY A 398 31.11 1.23 18.93
C GLY A 398 32.41 0.76 19.57
N ASP A 399 33.55 1.39 19.27
CA ASP A 399 34.83 1.05 19.90
C ASP A 399 34.88 1.42 21.40
N LEU A 400 34.08 2.43 21.81
CA LEU A 400 34.04 2.94 23.18
C LEU A 400 32.75 2.58 23.93
N ASP A 401 31.75 2.04 23.24
CA ASP A 401 30.37 1.89 23.72
C ASP A 401 29.79 3.23 24.24
N LYS A 402 30.01 4.31 23.47
CA LYS A 402 29.57 5.66 23.83
C LYS A 402 28.85 6.33 22.69
N PHE A 403 27.92 7.20 23.03
CA PHE A 403 27.45 8.20 22.10
C PHE A 403 27.20 9.53 22.80
N ALA A 404 27.26 10.60 22.03
CA ALA A 404 26.99 11.94 22.51
C ALA A 404 26.13 12.66 21.51
N GLN A 405 25.28 13.54 21.99
CA GLN A 405 24.49 14.43 21.17
C GLN A 405 24.67 15.87 21.65
N TRP A 406 24.64 16.78 20.70
CA TRP A 406 24.66 18.20 20.98
C TRP A 406 23.59 18.89 20.14
N ASP A 407 22.76 19.70 20.78
CA ASP A 407 21.89 20.66 20.11
C ASP A 407 22.08 22.06 20.72
N ARG A 408 21.30 23.04 20.26
CA ARG A 408 21.41 24.42 20.75
C ARG A 408 21.10 24.59 22.24
N THR A 409 20.47 23.62 22.87
CA THR A 409 19.96 23.70 24.25
C THR A 409 20.80 22.91 25.25
N HIS A 410 21.40 21.80 24.83
CA HIS A 410 22.19 20.95 25.72
C HIS A 410 23.16 20.05 24.97
N ARG A 411 24.14 19.54 25.73
CA ARG A 411 25.05 18.47 25.36
C ARG A 411 24.80 17.28 26.28
N GLU A 412 24.87 16.11 25.70
CA GLU A 412 24.69 14.87 26.44
C GLU A 412 25.74 13.86 26.01
N VAL A 413 26.32 13.17 26.99
CA VAL A 413 27.25 12.06 26.78
C VAL A 413 26.71 10.83 27.52
N ILE A 414 26.56 9.72 26.80
CA ILE A 414 26.10 8.45 27.32
C ILE A 414 27.21 7.41 27.20
N ASP A 415 27.52 6.76 28.31
CA ASP A 415 28.43 5.62 28.39
C ASP A 415 27.59 4.36 28.60
N LEU A 416 27.39 3.57 27.55
CA LEU A 416 26.52 2.40 27.56
C LEU A 416 27.09 1.29 28.43
N LYS A 417 28.42 1.18 28.47
CA LYS A 417 29.14 0.18 29.28
C LYS A 417 29.00 0.47 30.76
N ARG A 418 29.14 1.74 31.16
CA ARG A 418 28.96 2.18 32.56
C ARG A 418 27.51 2.44 32.93
N ARG A 419 26.60 2.49 31.94
CA ARG A 419 25.20 2.87 32.08
C ARG A 419 25.04 4.22 32.78
N THR A 420 25.80 5.19 32.32
CA THR A 420 25.77 6.55 32.87
C THR A 420 25.44 7.57 31.80
N ARG A 421 24.66 8.58 32.18
CA ARG A 421 24.29 9.73 31.36
C ARG A 421 24.81 11.00 32.00
N THR A 422 25.57 11.78 31.26
CA THR A 422 26.00 13.12 31.67
C THR A 422 25.29 14.14 30.80
N PHE A 423 24.67 15.13 31.44
CA PHE A 423 23.89 16.18 30.80
C PHE A 423 24.48 17.54 31.15
N ILE A 424 24.73 18.36 30.15
CA ILE A 424 25.32 19.69 30.27
C ILE A 424 24.42 20.67 29.53
N GLU A 425 23.83 21.60 30.25
CA GLU A 425 22.97 22.64 29.68
C GLU A 425 23.79 23.68 28.90
N ALA A 426 23.13 24.44 28.01
CA ALA A 426 23.77 25.52 27.25
C ALA A 426 24.43 26.60 28.11
N ASN A 427 23.93 26.83 29.34
CA ASN A 427 24.51 27.76 30.32
C ASN A 427 25.76 27.20 31.03
N GLY A 428 26.20 25.98 30.67
CA GLY A 428 27.33 25.30 31.30
C GLY A 428 26.99 24.62 32.63
N ASN A 429 25.71 24.59 33.04
CA ASN A 429 25.27 23.84 34.22
C ASN A 429 25.49 22.36 33.97
N TYR A 430 26.28 21.77 34.87
CA TYR A 430 26.66 20.38 34.81
C TYR A 430 25.76 19.56 35.74
N THR A 431 25.06 18.57 35.17
CA THR A 431 24.36 17.57 35.98
C THR A 431 25.31 16.39 36.22
N PRO A 432 25.54 15.98 37.49
CA PRO A 432 26.33 14.79 37.80
C PRO A 432 25.84 13.58 37.01
N SER A 433 26.77 12.70 36.60
CA SER A 433 26.43 11.49 35.84
C SER A 433 25.35 10.68 36.54
N LEU A 434 24.19 10.54 35.89
CA LEU A 434 23.06 9.78 36.40
C LEU A 434 23.17 8.32 35.94
N PRO A 435 22.90 7.35 36.82
CA PRO A 435 22.78 5.96 36.40
C PRO A 435 21.54 5.78 35.52
N LEU A 436 21.66 4.95 34.48
CA LEU A 436 20.59 4.63 33.54
C LEU A 436 19.92 3.30 33.94
N SER A 437 18.59 3.32 34.01
CA SER A 437 17.79 2.09 34.16
C SER A 437 17.79 1.28 32.85
N ALA A 438 17.35 0.02 32.92
CA ALA A 438 17.21 -0.82 31.73
C ALA A 438 16.25 -0.19 30.70
N ASP A 439 15.08 0.27 31.15
CA ASP A 439 14.08 0.90 30.27
C ASP A 439 14.63 2.18 29.60
N MET A 440 15.43 2.97 30.33
CA MET A 440 16.11 4.13 29.75
C MET A 440 17.14 3.72 28.71
N MET A 441 17.89 2.64 28.94
CA MET A 441 18.86 2.12 27.97
C MET A 441 18.19 1.67 26.67
N ASP A 442 17.04 1.01 26.76
CA ASP A 442 16.30 0.55 25.59
C ASP A 442 15.68 1.73 24.83
N ALA A 443 15.12 2.71 25.53
CA ALA A 443 14.65 3.95 24.93
C ALA A 443 15.79 4.73 24.24
N LEU A 444 16.99 4.75 24.83
CA LEU A 444 18.16 5.40 24.24
C LEU A 444 18.63 4.70 22.97
N ARG A 445 18.66 3.36 22.96
CA ARG A 445 19.00 2.57 21.76
C ARG A 445 18.01 2.80 20.63
N TYR A 446 16.72 2.75 20.95
CA TYR A 446 15.67 3.02 19.97
C TYR A 446 15.80 4.43 19.36
N ASN A 447 16.06 5.44 20.18
CA ASN A 447 16.27 6.81 19.70
C ASN A 447 17.56 6.94 18.87
N LEU A 448 18.63 6.24 19.26
CA LEU A 448 19.89 6.21 18.52
C LEU A 448 19.69 5.60 17.14
N ASP A 449 19.02 4.45 17.05
CA ASP A 449 18.73 3.78 15.78
C ASP A 449 17.90 4.68 14.85
N ARG A 450 16.94 5.41 15.40
CA ARG A 450 16.14 6.37 14.66
C ARG A 450 16.94 7.59 14.19
N ARG A 451 17.92 8.06 14.98
CA ARG A 451 18.79 9.20 14.59
C ARG A 451 19.89 8.83 13.60
N LEU A 452 20.34 7.58 13.63
CA LEU A 452 21.26 7.02 12.64
C LEU A 452 20.59 6.74 11.29
N ASP A 453 19.26 6.74 11.24
CA ASP A 453 18.53 6.68 9.99
C ASP A 453 18.62 8.02 9.24
N LEU A 454 19.59 8.09 8.32
CA LEU A 454 19.82 9.21 7.40
C LEU A 454 18.61 9.55 6.53
N PHE A 455 17.68 8.60 6.37
CA PHE A 455 16.59 8.64 5.40
C PHE A 455 15.27 8.31 6.08
N GLN A 456 14.98 9.03 7.15
CA GLN A 456 13.65 8.98 7.76
C GLN A 456 12.59 9.17 6.66
N ASP A 457 11.60 8.27 6.65
CA ASP A 457 10.46 8.23 5.73
C ASP A 457 10.76 7.71 4.31
N VAL A 458 11.98 7.21 4.03
CA VAL A 458 12.28 6.52 2.76
C VAL A 458 12.07 5.01 2.89
N PRO A 459 11.23 4.40 2.03
CA PRO A 459 11.08 2.95 1.96
C PRO A 459 12.42 2.26 1.71
N SER A 460 12.72 1.21 2.48
CA SER A 460 14.02 0.53 2.48
C SER A 460 14.37 -0.16 1.15
N THR A 461 13.37 -0.47 0.32
CA THR A 461 13.49 -1.33 -0.87
C THR A 461 13.59 -0.57 -2.19
N ASP A 462 13.58 0.76 -2.18
CA ASP A 462 13.65 1.52 -3.43
C ASP A 462 15.03 1.42 -4.07
N GLU A 463 15.04 1.18 -5.38
CA GLU A 463 16.26 1.21 -6.18
C GLU A 463 16.76 2.64 -6.33
N LEU A 464 18.02 2.86 -5.97
CA LEU A 464 18.65 4.16 -6.07
C LEU A 464 19.05 4.45 -7.52
N THR A 465 18.62 5.60 -8.06
CA THR A 465 19.14 6.08 -9.34
C THR A 465 20.56 6.59 -9.14
N LYS A 466 21.53 5.90 -9.74
CA LYS A 466 22.94 6.27 -9.67
C LYS A 466 23.26 7.36 -10.71
N SER A 467 23.77 8.49 -10.25
CA SER A 467 24.30 9.55 -11.10
C SER A 467 25.73 9.92 -10.69
N TRP A 468 26.52 10.39 -11.65
CA TRP A 468 27.84 10.94 -11.40
C TRP A 468 27.74 12.46 -11.40
N ASP A 469 28.16 13.08 -10.30
CA ASP A 469 28.32 14.53 -10.28
C ASP A 469 29.66 14.88 -10.95
N SER A 470 29.58 15.59 -12.08
CA SER A 470 30.75 15.98 -12.88
C SER A 470 31.56 17.14 -12.27
N THR A 471 31.10 17.76 -11.18
CA THR A 471 31.43 19.17 -10.94
C THR A 471 32.43 19.50 -9.83
N ALA A 472 32.84 18.60 -8.92
CA ALA A 472 33.94 18.98 -7.98
C ALA A 472 34.65 17.86 -7.20
N ALA A 473 34.05 16.68 -7.04
CA ALA A 473 34.70 15.55 -6.38
C ALA A 473 34.07 14.29 -6.96
N ARG A 474 34.87 13.25 -7.22
CA ARG A 474 34.38 11.94 -7.70
C ARG A 474 33.51 11.27 -6.62
N ARG A 475 32.34 11.81 -6.32
CA ARG A 475 31.37 11.25 -5.38
C ARG A 475 30.32 10.50 -6.18
N LEU A 476 29.94 9.34 -5.66
CA LEU A 476 28.81 8.59 -6.19
C LEU A 476 27.54 9.19 -5.60
N THR A 477 26.67 9.71 -6.46
CA THR A 477 25.39 10.29 -6.06
C THR A 477 24.27 9.29 -6.30
N TYR A 478 23.44 9.10 -5.28
CA TYR A 478 22.22 8.32 -5.36
C TYR A 478 21.04 9.24 -5.06
N GLU A 479 20.04 9.24 -5.93
CA GLU A 479 18.86 10.11 -5.79
C GLU A 479 17.56 9.30 -5.88
N VAL A 480 16.60 9.66 -5.03
CA VAL A 480 15.21 9.20 -5.07
C VAL A 480 14.29 10.39 -4.81
N THR A 481 13.25 10.52 -5.63
CA THR A 481 12.17 11.50 -5.44
C THR A 481 10.87 10.77 -5.20
N LYS A 482 10.15 11.08 -4.11
CA LYS A 482 8.82 10.53 -3.83
C LYS A 482 7.87 11.58 -3.29
N LYS A 483 6.58 11.30 -3.36
CA LYS A 483 5.56 12.00 -2.59
C LYS A 483 5.28 11.19 -1.32
N VAL A 484 5.30 11.85 -0.16
CA VAL A 484 5.10 11.24 1.16
C VAL A 484 3.91 11.89 1.82
N ARG A 485 2.99 11.09 2.36
CA ARG A 485 1.87 11.59 3.16
C ARG A 485 2.37 11.92 4.57
N THR A 486 2.33 13.20 4.93
CA THR A 486 2.61 13.68 6.28
C THR A 486 1.31 14.10 6.96
N ALA A 487 1.35 14.40 8.27
CA ALA A 487 0.22 14.97 8.99
C ALA A 487 -0.27 16.32 8.40
N ARG A 488 0.53 16.97 7.54
CA ARG A 488 0.22 18.25 6.89
C ARG A 488 -0.31 18.09 5.45
N GLY A 489 -0.39 16.87 4.93
CA GLY A 489 -0.81 16.59 3.56
C GLY A 489 0.26 15.80 2.79
N MET A 490 0.19 15.83 1.46
CA MET A 490 1.20 15.22 0.60
C MET A 490 2.38 16.17 0.42
N GLU A 491 3.57 15.75 0.84
CA GLU A 491 4.82 16.47 0.62
C GLU A 491 5.63 15.78 -0.48
N GLN A 492 6.23 16.54 -1.40
CA GLN A 492 7.21 15.98 -2.32
C GLN A 492 8.59 16.01 -1.67
N CYS A 493 9.18 14.84 -1.47
CA CYS A 493 10.47 14.64 -0.85
C CYS A 493 11.49 14.17 -1.90
N VAL A 494 12.65 14.82 -1.94
CA VAL A 494 13.81 14.41 -2.72
C VAL A 494 14.91 14.07 -1.74
N TRP A 495 15.44 12.84 -1.81
CA TRP A 495 16.59 12.42 -1.03
C TRP A 495 17.79 12.20 -1.93
N ARG A 496 18.94 12.73 -1.52
CA ARG A 496 20.21 12.55 -2.21
C ARG A 496 21.25 12.02 -1.24
N VAL A 497 22.04 11.05 -1.67
CA VAL A 497 23.17 10.52 -0.89
C VAL A 497 24.42 10.63 -1.69
N PHE A 498 25.45 11.18 -1.07
CA PHE A 498 26.79 11.25 -1.63
C PHE A 498 27.66 10.23 -0.90
N VAL A 499 28.23 9.31 -1.66
CA VAL A 499 29.03 8.20 -1.15
C VAL A 499 30.48 8.38 -1.58
N ASP A 500 31.40 8.23 -0.63
CA ASP A 500 32.83 8.12 -0.90
C ASP A 500 33.08 6.83 -1.70
N PRO A 501 33.64 6.91 -2.92
CA PRO A 501 33.82 5.74 -3.77
C PRO A 501 34.82 4.72 -3.21
N ASP A 502 35.82 5.17 -2.43
CA ASP A 502 36.91 4.33 -1.93
C ASP A 502 36.48 3.60 -0.66
N ARG A 503 35.79 4.30 0.24
CA ARG A 503 35.29 3.75 1.50
C ARG A 503 33.91 3.10 1.37
N GLU A 504 33.22 3.40 0.28
CA GLU A 504 31.83 3.04 0.02
C GLU A 504 30.85 3.45 1.13
N LEU A 505 31.16 4.53 1.84
CA LEU A 505 30.40 5.05 2.98
C LEU A 505 29.74 6.38 2.63
N PRO A 506 28.50 6.64 3.10
CA PRO A 506 27.87 7.96 2.96
C PRO A 506 28.70 9.05 3.63
N VAL A 507 28.99 10.14 2.91
CA VAL A 507 29.65 11.33 3.47
C VAL A 507 28.69 12.50 3.61
N GLU A 508 27.58 12.46 2.86
CA GLU A 508 26.56 13.48 2.92
C GLU A 508 25.21 12.88 2.50
N ALA A 509 24.15 13.26 3.21
CA ALA A 509 22.77 12.95 2.89
C ALA A 509 21.98 14.25 2.87
N GLN A 510 21.14 14.45 1.85
CA GLN A 510 20.28 15.60 1.73
C GLN A 510 18.83 15.13 1.64
N SER A 511 17.92 15.86 2.26
CA SER A 511 16.49 15.74 2.02
C SER A 511 15.90 17.12 1.75
N GLU A 512 15.14 17.23 0.67
CA GLU A 512 14.38 18.41 0.30
C GLU A 512 12.91 18.04 0.34
N ARG A 513 12.12 18.74 1.14
CA ARG A 513 10.68 18.50 1.27
C ARG A 513 9.91 19.72 0.79
N TRP A 514 8.90 19.52 -0.04
CA TRP A 514 8.00 20.56 -0.51
C TRP A 514 6.60 20.33 0.06
N ASP A 515 6.13 21.27 0.89
CA ASP A 515 4.80 21.19 1.54
C ASP A 515 3.70 21.96 0.79
N GLY A 516 3.96 22.34 -0.47
CA GLY A 516 3.06 23.16 -1.27
C GLY A 516 3.24 24.67 -1.07
N ARG A 517 4.05 25.09 -0.09
CA ARG A 517 4.33 26.52 0.17
C ARG A 517 5.82 26.82 0.14
N GLU A 518 6.62 26.03 0.84
CA GLU A 518 8.06 26.24 0.96
C GLU A 518 8.83 24.93 0.80
N PHE A 519 10.02 25.02 0.22
CA PHE A 519 10.99 23.93 0.29
C PHE A 519 11.62 23.96 1.67
N ARG A 520 11.77 22.80 2.32
CA ARG A 520 12.62 22.60 3.50
C ARG A 520 13.77 21.69 3.14
N ARG A 521 14.99 22.20 3.29
CA ARG A 521 16.21 21.42 3.05
C ARG A 521 16.86 21.04 4.37
N THR A 522 17.16 19.76 4.51
CA THR A 522 17.99 19.21 5.58
C THR A 522 19.22 18.56 4.96
N VAL A 523 20.40 18.92 5.44
CA VAL A 523 21.68 18.34 5.01
C VAL A 523 22.34 17.68 6.21
N ILE A 524 22.68 16.40 6.10
CA ILE A 524 23.41 15.65 7.11
C ILE A 524 24.79 15.33 6.54
N LYS A 525 25.84 15.80 7.19
CA LYS A 525 27.23 15.46 6.86
C LYS A 525 27.73 14.37 7.79
N LEU A 526 28.43 13.39 7.24
CA LEU A 526 28.99 12.27 7.98
C LEU A 526 30.51 12.27 7.89
N THR A 527 31.16 12.02 9.01
CA THR A 527 32.57 11.63 9.05
C THR A 527 32.74 10.37 9.90
N TYR A 528 33.88 9.70 9.71
CA TYR A 528 34.18 8.42 10.34
C TYR A 528 35.49 8.53 11.12
N PRO A 529 35.45 9.04 12.36
CA PRO A 529 36.66 9.30 13.14
C PRO A 529 37.33 7.99 13.61
N THR A 530 38.61 8.09 13.90
CA THR A 530 39.35 7.04 14.60
C THR A 530 38.94 6.97 16.07
N LYS A 531 39.22 5.84 16.72
CA LYS A 531 38.99 5.67 18.17
C LYS A 531 39.66 6.77 18.99
N ALA A 532 40.90 7.14 18.66
CA ALA A 532 41.66 8.16 19.39
C ALA A 532 41.03 9.56 19.27
N GLU A 533 40.48 9.89 18.09
CA GLU A 533 39.72 11.13 17.89
C GLU A 533 38.43 11.11 18.72
N MET A 534 37.69 9.99 18.73
CA MET A 534 36.48 9.85 19.55
C MET A 534 36.79 9.96 21.05
N GLU A 535 37.87 9.35 21.55
CA GLU A 535 38.29 9.45 22.95
C GLU A 535 38.55 10.90 23.36
N ARG A 536 39.24 11.67 22.51
CA ARG A 536 39.50 13.09 22.74
C ARG A 536 38.18 13.87 22.77
N THR A 537 37.32 13.67 21.77
CA THR A 537 36.05 14.39 21.66
C THR A 537 35.09 14.07 22.81
N PHE A 538 34.95 12.81 23.22
CA PHE A 538 34.10 12.49 24.38
C PHE A 538 34.63 13.07 25.68
N LYS A 539 35.96 13.19 25.82
CA LYS A 539 36.56 13.84 26.99
C LYS A 539 36.23 15.33 27.01
N GLU A 540 36.35 16.01 25.87
CA GLU A 540 36.00 17.43 25.72
C GLU A 540 34.50 17.66 25.94
N LEU A 541 33.64 16.84 25.33
CA LEU A 541 32.17 16.95 25.48
C LEU A 541 31.68 16.69 26.91
N ALA A 542 32.44 15.94 27.70
CA ALA A 542 32.10 15.67 29.10
C ALA A 542 32.63 16.73 30.08
N GLN A 543 33.42 17.71 29.62
CA GLN A 543 33.96 18.77 30.46
C GLN A 543 33.00 19.97 30.53
N PRO A 544 32.78 20.56 31.72
CA PRO A 544 32.08 21.84 31.83
C PRO A 544 32.88 22.94 31.12
N LEU A 545 32.21 23.81 30.36
CA LEU A 545 32.81 24.90 29.58
C LEU A 545 33.52 26.00 30.43
N TRP A 546 33.57 25.87 31.76
CA TRP A 546 34.10 26.88 32.69
C TRP A 546 35.63 26.89 32.83
N LEU A 547 36.39 26.35 31.87
CA LEU A 547 37.85 26.20 31.96
C LEU A 547 38.65 26.84 30.82
N GLU A 548 38.04 27.70 29.99
CA GLU A 548 38.76 28.60 29.07
C GLU A 548 38.70 30.06 29.53
#